data_AF-A0A432ESJ1-F1
#
_entry.id   AF-A0A432ESJ1-F1
#
_cell.length_a   1.000
_cell.length_b   1.000
_cell.length_c   1.000
_cell.angle_alpha   90.00
_cell.angle_beta   90.00
_cell.angle_gamma   90.00
#
_symmetry.space_group_name_H-M   'P 1'
#
loop_
_entity.id
_entity.type
_entity.pdbx_description
1 polymer ?
#
loop_
_entity_poly.entity_id
_entity_poly.type
_entity_poly.pdbx_seq_one_letter_code
_entity_poly.pdbx_strand_id
1 'polypeptide(L)' 'AERADDLDEARAKEAIERAEKAMADKKSSIDFAKAQAELAEAMAQLRVIDKLRKIKK' A
#
# COMPACT_ATOMS: atom_id res chain seq x y z
N ALA A 1 18.89 3.49 -9.66
CA ALA A 1 18.17 3.56 -8.37
C ALA A 1 16.72 3.95 -8.58
N GLU A 2 16.44 4.99 -9.38
CA GLU A 2 15.08 5.46 -9.71
C GLU A 2 14.09 4.35 -10.09
N ARG A 3 14.47 3.46 -11.02
CA ARG A 3 13.63 2.31 -11.41
C ARG A 3 13.24 1.33 -10.28
N ALA A 4 14.05 1.23 -9.22
CA ALA A 4 13.72 0.39 -8.08
C ALA A 4 12.72 1.09 -7.17
N ASP A 5 12.94 2.38 -6.89
CA ASP A 5 12.03 3.22 -6.10
C ASP A 5 10.64 3.33 -6.77
N ASP A 6 10.60 3.47 -8.11
CA ASP A 6 9.34 3.49 -8.89
C ASP A 6 8.61 2.13 -8.88
N LEU A 7 9.36 1.02 -8.89
CA LEU A 7 8.80 -0.34 -8.82
C LEU A 7 8.20 -0.63 -7.43
N ASP A 8 8.87 -0.17 -6.38
CA ASP A 8 8.38 -0.29 -5.01
C ASP A 8 7.13 0.57 -4.79
N GLU A 9 7.08 1.79 -5.37
CA GLU A 9 5.88 2.64 -5.34
C GLU A 9 4.70 1.98 -6.07
N ALA A 10 4.93 1.39 -7.25
CA ALA A 10 3.90 0.69 -8.01
C ALA A 10 3.33 -0.51 -7.23
N ARG A 11 4.20 -1.33 -6.63
CA ARG A 11 3.77 -2.48 -5.80
C ARG A 11 2.97 -2.06 -4.58
N ALA A 12 3.39 -0.99 -3.91
CA ALA A 12 2.66 -0.47 -2.77
C ALA A 12 1.26 0.04 -3.16
N LYS A 13 1.12 0.70 -4.32
CA LYS A 13 -0.20 1.10 -4.86
C LYS A 13 -1.08 -0.10 -5.21
N GLU A 14 -0.53 -1.13 -5.83
CA GLU A 14 -1.28 -2.36 -6.14
C GLU A 14 -1.73 -3.11 -4.87
N ALA A 15 -0.94 -3.06 -3.80
CA ALA A 15 -1.31 -3.63 -2.50
C ALA A 15 -2.49 -2.86 -1.87
N ILE A 16 -2.44 -1.53 -1.91
CA ILE A 16 -3.55 -0.67 -1.45
C ILE A 16 -4.82 -0.97 -2.24
N GLU A 17 -4.76 -0.98 -3.58
CA GLU A 17 -5.94 -1.25 -4.41
C GLU A 17 -6.56 -2.63 -4.12
N ARG A 18 -5.72 -3.66 -3.90
CA ARG A 18 -6.21 -4.99 -3.52
C ARG A 18 -6.87 -4.99 -2.15
N ALA A 19 -6.29 -4.30 -1.17
CA ALA A 19 -6.88 -4.20 0.16
C ALA A 19 -8.21 -3.43 0.11
N GLU A 20 -8.30 -2.35 -0.67
CA GLU A 20 -9.56 -1.62 -0.89
C GLU A 20 -10.64 -2.50 -1.55
N LYS A 21 -10.27 -3.26 -2.58
CA LYS A 21 -11.18 -4.25 -3.21
C LYS A 21 -11.62 -5.32 -2.22
N ALA A 22 -10.70 -5.85 -1.41
CA ALA A 22 -11.02 -6.85 -0.39
C ALA A 22 -11.92 -6.29 0.73
N MET A 23 -11.81 -5.00 1.05
CA MET A 23 -12.72 -4.32 1.98
C MET A 23 -14.09 -4.03 1.37
N ALA A 24 -14.15 -3.78 0.06
CA ALA A 24 -15.40 -3.58 -0.67
C ALA A 24 -16.19 -4.89 -0.85
N ASP A 25 -15.49 -6.00 -1.05
CA ASP A 25 -16.03 -7.35 -0.97
C ASP A 25 -16.39 -7.64 0.50
N LYS A 26 -17.65 -7.38 0.91
CA LYS A 26 -18.19 -7.61 2.27
C LYS A 26 -18.24 -9.11 2.63
N LYS A 27 -17.11 -9.80 2.63
CA LYS A 27 -17.01 -11.25 2.85
C LYS A 27 -17.15 -11.62 4.33
N SER A 28 -16.58 -10.83 5.23
CA SER A 28 -16.70 -10.99 6.68
C SER A 28 -16.15 -9.76 7.42
N SER A 29 -16.68 -9.43 8.61
CA SER A 29 -16.14 -8.35 9.45
C SER A 29 -14.69 -8.59 9.87
N ILE A 30 -14.27 -9.85 9.99
CA ILE A 30 -12.89 -10.23 10.32
C ILE A 30 -11.96 -9.98 9.12
N ASP A 31 -12.40 -10.37 7.91
CA ASP A 31 -11.65 -10.12 6.68
C ASP A 31 -11.51 -8.61 6.41
N PHE A 32 -12.55 -7.83 6.70
CA PHE A 32 -12.52 -6.37 6.60
C PHE A 32 -11.49 -5.75 7.54
N ALA A 33 -11.47 -6.16 8.81
CA ALA A 33 -10.50 -5.66 9.79
C ALA A 33 -9.06 -6.02 9.39
N LYS A 34 -8.85 -7.22 8.86
CA LYS A 34 -7.55 -7.65 8.36
C LYS A 34 -7.11 -6.87 7.12
N ALA A 35 -8.01 -6.69 6.15
CA ALA A 35 -7.73 -5.90 4.96
C ALA A 35 -7.47 -4.42 5.31
N GLN A 36 -8.14 -3.87 6.32
CA GLN A 36 -7.87 -2.52 6.81
C GLN A 36 -6.48 -2.39 7.45
N ALA A 37 -6.04 -3.40 8.20
CA ALA A 37 -4.70 -3.44 8.77
C ALA A 37 -3.62 -3.53 7.68
N GLU A 38 -3.82 -4.40 6.68
CA GLU A 38 -2.91 -4.53 5.53
C GLU A 38 -2.86 -3.25 4.69
N LEU A 39 -4.01 -2.57 4.49
CA LEU A 39 -4.08 -1.27 3.82
C LEU A 39 -3.26 -0.21 4.56
N ALA A 40 -3.43 -0.12 5.89
CA ALA A 40 -2.69 0.85 6.71
C ALA A 40 -1.17 0.62 6.64
N GLU A 41 -0.73 -0.64 6.62
CA GLU A 41 0.68 -1.01 6.48
C GLU A 41 1.22 -0.64 5.09
N ALA A 42 0.50 -0.98 4.01
CA ALA A 42 0.89 -0.64 2.64
C ALA A 42 0.96 0.88 2.42
N MET A 43 0.02 1.64 2.97
CA MET A 43 0.05 3.11 2.95
C MET A 43 1.23 3.67 3.75
N ALA A 44 1.61 3.05 4.87
CA ALA A 44 2.78 3.46 5.64
C ALA A 44 4.08 3.25 4.84
N GLN A 45 4.23 2.10 4.19
CA GLN A 45 5.37 1.83 3.31
C GLN A 45 5.43 2.81 2.13
N LEU A 46 4.31 3.08 1.47
CA LEU A 46 4.24 4.04 0.37
C LEU A 46 4.71 5.43 0.83
N ARG A 47 4.26 5.90 2.00
CA ARG A 47 4.70 7.18 2.56
C ARG A 47 6.20 7.22 2.86
N VAL A 48 6.80 6.10 3.25
CA VAL A 48 8.25 6.01 3.47
C VAL A 48 8.99 6.11 2.14
N ILE A 49 8.55 5.37 1.11
CA ILE A 49 9.12 5.44 -0.25
C ILE A 49 9.05 6.87 -0.80
N ASP A 50 7.89 7.53 -0.66
CA ASP A 50 7.71 8.92 -1.11
C ASP A 50 8.62 9.91 -0.38
N LYS A 51 8.82 9.74 0.93
CA LYS A 51 9.75 10.55 1.71
C LYS A 51 11.20 10.33 1.25
N LEU A 52 11.60 9.07 1.06
CA LEU A 52 12.94 8.73 0.59
C LEU A 52 13.21 9.34 -0.79
N ARG A 53 12.24 9.25 -1.71
CA ARG A 53 12.34 9.87 -3.04
C ARG A 53 12.50 11.40 -2.97
N LYS A 54 11.76 12.08 -2.08
CA LYS A 54 11.90 13.53 -1.86
C LYS A 54 13.26 13.92 -1.30
N ILE A 55 13.86 13.10 -0.44
CA ILE A 55 15.19 13.36 0.15
C ILE A 55 16.32 13.12 -0.86
N LYS A 56 16.10 12.20 -1.80
CA LYS A 56 17.10 11.81 -2.83
C LYS A 56 17.15 12.77 -4.02
N LYS A 57 16.17 13.65 -4.16
CA LYS A 57 16.05 14.67 -5.21
C LYS A 57 16.75 15.96 -4.79
#